data_AF-A0A832GHG8-F1
#
_entry.id   AF-A0A832GHG8-F1
#
_cell.length_a   1.000
_cell.length_b   1.000
_cell.length_c   1.000
_cell.angle_alpha   90.00
_cell.angle_beta   90.00
_cell.angle_gamma   90.00
#
_symmetry.space_group_name_H-M   'P 1'
#
loop_
_entity.id
_entity.type
_entity.pdbx_description
1 polymer ?
#
loop_
_entity_poly.entity_id
_entity_poly.type
_entity_poly.pdbx_seq_one_letter_code
_entity_poly.pdbx_strand_id
1 'polypeptide(L)' 'METVLPSIASAHDQERIASILRLKAERNAVILAHYYQYSEIQELADFVG' A
#
# COMPACT_ATOMS: atom_id res chain seq x y z
N MET A 1 23.78 2.46 15.25
CA MET A 1 23.20 2.82 13.94
C MET A 1 22.20 1.74 13.60
N GLU A 2 20.99 1.90 14.14
CA GLU A 2 19.93 0.89 14.16
C GLU A 2 19.36 0.69 12.76
N THR A 3 19.71 -0.41 12.10
CA THR A 3 18.96 -0.93 10.95
C THR A 3 17.68 -1.57 11.47
N VAL A 4 16.63 -0.78 11.65
CA VAL A 4 15.27 -1.31 11.82
C VAL A 4 14.70 -1.57 10.44
N LEU A 5 14.92 -2.79 9.95
CA LEU A 5 14.11 -3.39 8.89
C LEU A 5 12.63 -3.44 9.34
N PRO A 6 11.69 -3.35 8.40
CA PRO A 6 10.38 -2.78 8.65
C PRO A 6 9.54 -3.70 9.52
N SER A 7 8.83 -3.12 10.47
CA SER A 7 7.75 -3.77 11.22
C SER A 7 6.50 -3.96 10.33
N ILE A 8 6.66 -4.43 9.10
CA ILE A 8 5.56 -4.86 8.24
C ILE A 8 5.79 -6.32 7.88
N ALA A 9 4.94 -7.20 8.40
CA ALA A 9 4.38 -8.34 7.68
C ALA A 9 3.85 -9.37 8.69
N SER A 10 2.60 -9.21 9.11
CA SER A 10 1.80 -10.42 9.20
C SER A 10 1.57 -10.92 7.77
N ALA A 11 1.58 -12.23 7.53
CA ALA A 11 1.37 -12.81 6.19
C ALA A 11 0.08 -12.28 5.53
N HIS A 12 -0.92 -11.94 6.35
CA HIS A 12 -2.20 -11.42 5.91
C HIS A 12 -2.13 -10.02 5.32
N ASP A 13 -1.21 -9.16 5.76
CA ASP A 13 -1.14 -7.77 5.25
C ASP A 13 -0.51 -7.74 3.86
N GLN A 14 0.49 -8.57 3.61
CA GLN A 14 1.07 -8.76 2.27
C GLN A 14 0.03 -9.34 1.29
N GLU A 15 -0.79 -10.29 1.75
CA GLU A 15 -1.89 -10.85 0.96
C GLU A 15 -2.96 -9.80 0.64
N ARG A 16 -3.30 -8.92 1.59
CA ARG A 16 -4.23 -7.80 1.38
C ARG A 16 -3.71 -6.83 0.34
N ILE A 17 -2.45 -6.40 0.45
CA ILE A 17 -1.82 -5.48 -0.51
C ILE A 17 -1.82 -6.09 -1.91
N ALA A 18 -1.40 -7.35 -2.05
CA ALA A 18 -1.41 -8.06 -3.33
C ALA A 18 -2.82 -8.15 -3.93
N SER A 19 -3.84 -8.41 -3.09
CA SER A 19 -5.24 -8.47 -3.52
C SER A 19 -5.74 -7.11 -4.01
N ILE A 20 -5.39 -6.02 -3.33
CA ILE A 20 -5.77 -4.66 -3.73
C ILE A 20 -5.12 -4.30 -5.07
N LEU A 21 -3.84 -4.60 -5.27
CA LEU A 21 -3.14 -4.36 -6.54
C LEU A 21 -3.76 -5.16 -7.69
N ARG A 22 -4.14 -6.42 -7.45
CA ARG A 22 -4.81 -7.26 -8.44
C ARG A 22 -6.16 -6.66 -8.86
N LEU A 23 -6.97 -6.25 -7.88
CA LEU A 23 -8.27 -5.64 -8.13
C LEU A 23 -8.16 -4.29 -8.83
N LYS A 24 -7.15 -3.48 -8.49
CA LYS A 24 -6.85 -2.23 -9.18
C LYS A 24 -6.63 -2.46 -10.67
N ALA A 25 -5.83 -3.46 -11.03
CA ALA A 25 -5.58 -3.84 -12.43
C ALA A 25 -6.84 -4.40 -13.11
N GLU A 26 -7.56 -5.32 -12.46
CA GLU A 26 -8.81 -5.90 -12.99
C GLU A 26 -9.89 -4.85 -13.28
N ARG A 27 -9.93 -3.81 -12.46
CA ARG A 27 -10.94 -2.74 -12.55
C ARG A 27 -10.44 -1.51 -13.30
N ASN A 28 -9.20 -1.52 -13.78
CA ASN A 28 -8.53 -0.35 -14.34
C ASN A 28 -8.72 0.90 -13.46
N ALA A 29 -8.59 0.72 -12.15
CA ALA A 29 -8.84 1.75 -11.15
C ALA A 29 -7.56 2.54 -10.84
N VAL A 30 -7.73 3.80 -10.45
CA VAL A 30 -6.66 4.67 -9.95
C VAL A 30 -6.87 4.89 -8.45
N ILE A 31 -5.80 4.81 -7.67
CA ILE A 31 -5.84 5.06 -6.23
C ILE A 31 -5.25 6.44 -5.96
N LEU A 32 -6.05 7.32 -5.34
CA LEU A 32 -5.62 8.64 -4.88
C LEU A 32 -5.58 8.61 -3.35
N ALA A 33 -4.45 8.99 -2.75
CA ALA A 33 -4.31 9.08 -1.30
C ALA A 33 -4.08 10.52 -0.85
N HIS A 34 -4.66 10.88 0.29
CA HIS A 34 -4.33 12.15 0.94
C HIS A 34 -3.02 12.02 1.74
N TYR A 35 -2.24 13.10 1.85
CA TYR A 35 -0.99 13.11 2.64
C TYR A 35 -1.15 12.69 4.12
N TYR A 36 -2.38 12.71 4.65
CA TYR A 36 -2.68 12.33 6.03
C TYR A 36 -2.89 10.82 6.22
N GLN A 37 -2.81 10.02 5.16
CA GLN A 37 -2.93 8.57 5.25
C GLN A 37 -1.63 7.92 5.71
N TYR A 38 -1.71 6.69 6.21
CA TYR A 38 -0.53 5.91 6.59
C TYR A 38 0.39 5.65 5.37
N SER A 39 1.69 5.53 5.62
CA SER A 39 2.71 5.33 4.58
C SER A 39 2.41 4.11 3.70
N GLU A 40 1.93 3.02 4.29
CA GLU A 40 1.52 1.80 3.58
C GLU A 40 0.39 2.03 2.55
N ILE A 41 -0.49 3.00 2.80
CA ILE A 41 -1.56 3.39 1.87
C ILE A 41 -1.03 4.34 0.80
N GLN A 42 -0.12 5.24 1.19
CA GLN A 42 0.53 6.15 0.23
C GLN A 42 1.38 5.38 -0.78
N GLU A 43 2.10 4.33 -0.35
CA GLU A 43 2.89 3.45 -1.23
C GLU A 43 2.03 2.68 -2.24
N LEU A 44 0.75 2.44 -1.92
CA LEU A 44 -0.21 1.76 -2.79
C LEU A 44 -0.88 2.71 -3.80
N ALA A 45 -0.86 4.01 -3.52
CA ALA A 45 -1.53 5.03 -4.33
C ALA A 45 -0.73 5.37 -5.61
N ASP A 46 -1.45 5.69 -6.68
CA ASP A 46 -0.85 6.20 -7.92
C ASP A 46 -0.47 7.67 -7.79
N PHE A 47 -1.27 8.42 -7.04
CA PHE A 47 -1.02 9.82 -6.75
C PHE A 47 -1.31 10.11 -5.28
N VAL A 48 -0.45 10.93 -4.68
CA VAL A 48 -0.62 11.44 -3.32
C VAL A 48 -0.80 12.95 -3.42
N GLY A 49 -1.84 13.48 -2.76
CA GLY A 49 -2.25 14.87 -2.88
C GLY A 49 -2.96 15.43 -1.67
#